data_AF-A0AAU6RZR0-F1
#
_entry.id   AF-A0AAU6RZR0-F1
#
_cell.length_a   1.000
_cell.length_b   1.000
_cell.length_c   1.000
_cell.angle_alpha   90.00
_cell.angle_beta   90.00
_cell.angle_gamma   90.00
#
_symmetry.space_group_name_H-M   'P 1'
#
loop_
_entity.id
_entity.type
_entity.pdbx_description
1 polymer ?
#
loop_
_entity_poly.entity_id
_entity_poly.type
_entity_poly.pdbx_seq_one_letter_code
_entity_poly.pdbx_strand_id
1 'polypeptide(L)'
;MMKAVTVAALLASMAVTTIAQAQTYKWQDDFCSMQGDFDSKKYTAKQIENSYFVLESLTRSNLDSFFSPMSIDALDKLSMKDLDILTEEYKQVKRNVERLDVVPEAKGYKQELLKSIDGEYKQNKLTILGYLNPNDALKQSPKMCHQYIKPLLQNEAAVQTKWKQIVEERAVSNSYAMSRYLDEKASNPAKYAKIDLVTFGFGNCVNEQVYHADSEVVFKNQQKLNKTLFGKSFKQMCDEP
;
A
#
# COMPACT_ATOMS: atom_id res chain seq x y z
N MET A 1 -24.78 -36.91 75.97
CA MET A 1 -23.84 -35.84 75.56
C MET A 1 -23.08 -36.32 74.33
N MET A 2 -23.10 -35.50 73.27
CA MET A 2 -22.77 -35.85 71.88
C MET A 2 -21.29 -36.21 71.68
N LYS A 3 -21.04 -37.26 70.88
CA LYS A 3 -19.74 -37.55 70.27
C LYS A 3 -19.56 -36.66 69.03
N ALA A 4 -18.49 -35.89 68.99
CA ALA A 4 -18.08 -35.13 67.81
C ALA A 4 -17.52 -36.08 66.75
N VAL A 5 -18.02 -35.97 65.52
CA VAL A 5 -17.44 -36.59 64.33
C VAL A 5 -16.94 -35.45 63.45
N THR A 6 -15.62 -35.32 63.37
CA THR A 6 -14.93 -34.40 62.46
C THR A 6 -14.90 -35.03 61.07
N VAL A 7 -15.57 -34.41 60.10
CA VAL A 7 -15.46 -34.76 58.67
C VAL A 7 -14.36 -33.89 58.07
N ALA A 8 -13.21 -34.50 57.75
CA ALA A 8 -12.17 -33.86 56.97
C ALA A 8 -12.57 -33.90 55.48
N ALA A 9 -12.86 -32.73 54.91
CA ALA A 9 -13.08 -32.57 53.49
C ALA A 9 -11.72 -32.48 52.77
N LEU A 10 -11.35 -33.53 52.04
CA LEU A 10 -10.25 -33.52 51.08
C LEU A 10 -10.67 -32.70 49.85
N LEU A 11 -10.21 -31.46 49.78
CA LEU A 11 -10.25 -30.65 48.56
C LEU A 11 -9.21 -31.20 47.58
N ALA A 12 -9.65 -32.06 46.66
CA ALA A 12 -8.87 -32.39 45.48
C ALA A 12 -8.86 -31.17 44.56
N SER A 13 -7.78 -30.40 44.60
CA SER A 13 -7.48 -29.35 43.64
C SER A 13 -7.30 -29.97 42.25
N MET A 14 -8.38 -29.99 41.45
CA MET A 14 -8.30 -30.27 40.02
C MET A 14 -7.57 -29.12 39.35
N ALA A 15 -6.26 -29.28 39.18
CA ALA A 15 -5.50 -28.45 38.27
C ALA A 15 -6.03 -28.74 36.85
N VAL A 16 -6.89 -27.88 36.34
CA VAL A 16 -7.23 -27.85 34.91
C VAL A 16 -5.96 -27.42 34.19
N THR A 17 -5.12 -28.37 33.83
CA THR A 17 -4.09 -28.17 32.81
C THR A 17 -4.84 -27.92 31.53
N THR A 18 -5.07 -26.65 31.21
CA THR A 18 -5.55 -26.28 29.89
C THR A 18 -4.48 -26.74 28.92
N ILE A 19 -4.69 -27.87 28.23
CA ILE A 19 -3.82 -28.29 27.13
C ILE A 19 -4.00 -27.22 26.05
N ALA A 20 -2.91 -26.64 25.55
CA ALA A 20 -2.99 -25.74 24.40
C ALA A 20 -3.59 -26.55 23.25
N GLN A 21 -4.83 -26.22 22.86
CA GLN A 21 -5.49 -26.93 21.77
C GLN A 21 -4.93 -26.34 20.48
N ALA A 22 -3.90 -26.99 19.96
CA ALA A 22 -3.29 -26.65 18.69
C ALA A 22 -4.38 -26.67 17.61
N GLN A 23 -4.56 -25.55 16.91
CA GLN A 23 -5.47 -25.43 15.77
C GLN A 23 -4.64 -25.27 14.51
N THR A 24 -5.05 -25.91 13.42
CA THR A 24 -4.38 -25.74 12.12
C THR A 24 -5.02 -24.58 11.37
N TYR A 25 -4.20 -23.58 11.01
CA TYR A 25 -4.57 -22.54 10.05
C TYR A 25 -4.14 -22.99 8.65
N LYS A 26 -5.00 -22.77 7.65
CA LYS A 26 -4.74 -23.12 6.24
C LYS A 26 -5.05 -21.92 5.36
N TRP A 27 -4.21 -21.67 4.38
CA TRP A 27 -4.42 -20.64 3.37
C TRP A 27 -3.76 -21.07 2.06
N GLN A 28 -4.10 -20.38 0.99
CA GLN A 28 -3.63 -20.68 -0.35
C GLN A 28 -3.29 -19.37 -1.05
N ASP A 29 -2.20 -19.38 -1.81
CA ASP A 29 -1.93 -18.39 -2.84
C ASP A 29 -2.06 -19.06 -4.22
N ASP A 30 -1.84 -18.31 -5.29
CA ASP A 30 -2.13 -18.76 -6.66
C ASP A 30 -1.43 -20.07 -7.06
N PHE A 31 -0.35 -20.46 -6.37
CA PHE A 31 0.43 -21.66 -6.71
C PHE A 31 0.76 -22.57 -5.52
N CYS A 32 0.50 -22.13 -4.29
CA CYS A 32 0.90 -22.84 -3.09
C CYS A 32 -0.24 -22.98 -2.09
N SER A 33 -0.35 -24.17 -1.52
CA SER A 33 -1.14 -24.46 -0.32
C SER A 33 -0.24 -24.38 0.91
N MET A 34 -0.66 -23.60 1.90
CA MET A 34 0.05 -23.38 3.15
C MET A 34 -0.79 -23.84 4.33
N GLN A 35 -0.13 -24.43 5.33
CA GLN A 35 -0.75 -24.73 6.61
C GLN A 35 0.24 -24.67 7.77
N GLY A 36 -0.26 -24.42 8.97
CA GLY A 36 0.53 -24.47 10.20
C GLY A 36 -0.35 -24.51 11.43
N ASP A 37 0.14 -25.17 12.47
CA ASP A 37 -0.53 -25.26 13.77
C ASP A 37 -0.16 -24.06 14.64
N PHE A 38 -1.16 -23.42 15.26
CA PHE A 38 -0.98 -22.28 16.16
C PHE A 38 -1.63 -22.53 17.53
N ASP A 39 -1.13 -21.81 18.54
CA ASP A 39 -1.70 -21.82 19.88
C ASP A 39 -2.94 -20.91 19.94
N SER A 40 -4.11 -21.52 19.93
CA SER A 40 -5.40 -20.83 19.96
C SER A 40 -5.66 -20.04 21.25
N LYS A 41 -4.83 -20.21 22.29
CA LYS A 41 -4.87 -19.35 23.49
C LYS A 41 -4.08 -18.05 23.32
N LYS A 42 -3.14 -18.01 22.37
CA LYS A 42 -2.32 -16.83 22.09
C LYS A 42 -2.92 -15.99 20.97
N TYR A 43 -3.42 -16.65 19.94
CA TYR A 43 -3.90 -15.98 18.73
C TYR A 43 -5.22 -16.58 18.28
N THR A 44 -6.03 -15.79 17.60
CA THR A 44 -7.18 -16.27 16.83
C THR A 44 -6.80 -16.45 15.36
N ALA A 45 -7.51 -17.31 14.63
CA ALA A 45 -7.33 -17.44 13.18
C ALA A 45 -7.52 -16.09 12.45
N LYS A 46 -8.45 -15.25 12.93
CA LYS A 46 -8.68 -13.92 12.35
C LYS A 46 -7.51 -12.95 12.56
N GLN A 47 -6.84 -13.00 13.71
CA GLN A 47 -5.61 -12.22 13.93
C GLN A 47 -4.49 -12.64 12.99
N ILE A 48 -4.36 -13.94 12.73
CA ILE A 48 -3.39 -14.48 11.77
C ILE A 48 -3.72 -14.01 10.35
N GLU A 49 -4.96 -14.18 9.91
CA GLU A 49 -5.45 -13.72 8.59
C GLU A 49 -5.20 -12.22 8.40
N ASN A 50 -5.59 -11.38 9.36
CA ASN A 50 -5.36 -9.93 9.30
C ASN A 50 -3.87 -9.58 9.25
N SER A 51 -3.00 -10.38 9.87
CA SER A 51 -1.55 -10.15 9.85
C SER A 51 -0.94 -10.44 8.47
N TYR A 52 -1.44 -11.46 7.77
CA TYR A 52 -1.08 -11.71 6.38
C TYR A 52 -1.61 -10.62 5.45
N PHE A 53 -2.87 -10.25 5.59
CA PHE A 53 -3.46 -9.14 4.83
C PHE A 53 -2.60 -7.87 4.93
N VAL A 54 -2.14 -7.53 6.13
CA VAL A 54 -1.29 -6.35 6.35
C VAL A 54 0.02 -6.45 5.56
N LEU A 55 0.72 -7.60 5.61
CA LEU A 55 1.98 -7.79 4.90
C LEU A 55 1.80 -7.78 3.38
N GLU A 56 0.77 -8.47 2.88
CA GLU A 56 0.48 -8.52 1.45
C GLU A 56 0.09 -7.16 0.88
N SER A 57 -0.54 -6.31 1.69
CA SER A 57 -0.95 -4.95 1.30
C SER A 57 0.21 -3.95 1.25
N LEU A 58 1.38 -4.27 1.85
CA LEU A 58 2.55 -3.40 1.83
C LEU A 58 3.20 -3.28 0.44
N THR A 59 3.00 -4.26 -0.43
CA THR A 59 3.60 -4.32 -1.77
C THR A 59 2.61 -4.04 -2.89
N ARG A 60 1.43 -3.51 -2.56
CA ARG A 60 0.33 -3.24 -3.49
C ARG A 60 -0.20 -1.83 -3.29
N SER A 61 -0.88 -1.31 -4.31
CA SER A 61 -1.73 -0.12 -4.16
C SER A 61 -2.90 -0.43 -3.22
N ASN A 62 -3.26 0.55 -2.40
CA ASN A 62 -4.34 0.44 -1.43
C ASN A 62 -5.49 1.42 -1.74
N LEU A 63 -5.31 2.33 -2.70
CA LEU A 63 -6.31 3.30 -3.14
C LEU A 63 -6.55 3.16 -4.65
N ASP A 64 -7.76 2.80 -5.04
CA ASP A 64 -8.12 2.46 -6.43
C ASP A 64 -8.94 3.55 -7.13
N SER A 65 -9.35 4.59 -6.41
CA SER A 65 -10.23 5.63 -6.96
C SER A 65 -9.57 6.57 -7.96
N PHE A 66 -8.24 6.60 -8.04
CA PHE A 66 -7.52 7.50 -8.93
C PHE A 66 -6.38 6.81 -9.68
N PHE A 67 -6.41 6.98 -11.00
CA PHE A 67 -5.30 6.66 -11.89
C PHE A 67 -4.92 7.92 -12.66
N SER A 68 -3.62 8.22 -12.70
CA SER A 68 -3.12 9.37 -13.44
C SER A 68 -3.52 9.30 -14.93
N PRO A 69 -4.05 10.38 -15.52
CA PRO A 69 -4.40 10.41 -16.94
C PRO A 69 -3.23 9.98 -17.83
N MET A 70 -3.50 9.06 -18.75
CA MET A 70 -2.59 8.62 -19.82
C MET A 70 -3.10 8.98 -21.22
N SER A 71 -4.29 9.60 -21.30
CA SER A 71 -4.93 10.03 -22.54
C SER A 71 -5.63 11.38 -22.33
N ILE A 72 -5.94 12.06 -23.44
CA ILE A 72 -6.71 13.31 -23.42
C ILE A 72 -8.10 13.09 -22.83
N ASP A 73 -8.78 12.01 -23.20
CA ASP A 73 -10.13 11.70 -22.69
C ASP A 73 -10.14 11.51 -21.17
N ALA A 74 -9.10 10.88 -20.60
CA ALA A 74 -8.97 10.73 -19.16
C ALA A 74 -8.67 12.08 -18.49
N LEU A 75 -7.83 12.90 -19.11
CA LEU A 75 -7.52 14.25 -18.62
C LEU A 75 -8.76 15.15 -18.61
N ASP A 76 -9.58 15.09 -19.66
CA ASP A 76 -10.79 15.93 -19.80
C ASP A 76 -11.90 15.54 -18.82
N LYS A 77 -11.90 14.29 -18.34
CA LYS A 77 -12.84 13.80 -17.32
C LYS A 77 -12.39 14.10 -15.90
N LEU A 78 -11.10 14.42 -15.70
CA LEU A 78 -10.54 14.69 -14.39
C LEU A 78 -11.13 15.97 -13.79
N SER A 79 -11.52 15.91 -12.53
CA SER A 79 -12.22 16.98 -11.82
C SER A 79 -11.90 16.98 -10.33
N MET A 80 -12.32 18.04 -9.62
CA MET A 80 -12.14 18.09 -8.16
C MET A 80 -12.96 17.02 -7.42
N LYS A 81 -13.98 16.45 -8.06
CA LYS A 81 -14.73 15.32 -7.51
C LYS A 81 -13.85 14.08 -7.32
N ASP A 82 -12.85 13.88 -8.18
CA ASP A 82 -11.91 12.75 -8.04
C ASP A 82 -11.07 12.89 -6.77
N LEU A 83 -10.74 14.13 -6.35
CA LEU A 83 -10.08 14.39 -5.07
C LEU A 83 -10.99 14.08 -3.88
N ASP A 84 -12.28 14.40 -3.98
CA ASP A 84 -13.25 14.10 -2.93
C ASP A 84 -13.43 12.57 -2.77
N ILE A 85 -13.58 11.85 -3.90
CA ILE A 85 -13.69 10.39 -3.91
C ILE A 85 -12.43 9.76 -3.30
N LEU A 86 -11.24 10.19 -3.75
CA LEU A 86 -9.96 9.72 -3.19
C LEU A 86 -9.86 9.97 -1.68
N THR A 87 -10.32 11.12 -1.22
CA THR A 87 -10.26 11.47 0.20
C THR A 87 -11.20 10.61 1.04
N GLU A 88 -12.39 10.27 0.54
CA GLU A 88 -13.30 9.37 1.23
C GLU A 88 -12.83 7.91 1.22
N GLU A 89 -12.29 7.43 0.09
CA GLU A 89 -11.65 6.12 0.01
C GLU A 89 -10.49 6.02 1.01
N TYR A 90 -9.57 6.98 1.01
CA TYR A 90 -8.44 7.05 1.94
C TYR A 90 -8.90 6.94 3.40
N LYS A 91 -9.88 7.75 3.79
CA LYS A 91 -10.44 7.71 5.15
C LYS A 91 -11.02 6.34 5.49
N GLN A 92 -11.72 5.71 4.54
CA GLN A 92 -12.34 4.41 4.75
C GLN A 92 -11.30 3.29 4.87
N VAL A 93 -10.36 3.22 3.94
CA VAL A 93 -9.28 2.23 3.91
C VAL A 93 -8.42 2.36 5.17
N LYS A 94 -8.01 3.58 5.52
CA LYS A 94 -7.22 3.84 6.74
C LYS A 94 -7.95 3.37 8.00
N ARG A 95 -9.23 3.72 8.18
CA ARG A 95 -10.03 3.26 9.33
C ARG A 95 -10.18 1.74 9.38
N ASN A 96 -10.33 1.10 8.22
CA ASN A 96 -10.42 -0.36 8.14
C ASN A 96 -9.12 -1.01 8.64
N VAL A 97 -7.97 -0.54 8.17
CA VAL A 97 -6.65 -1.02 8.59
C VAL A 97 -6.41 -0.75 10.09
N GLU A 98 -6.73 0.46 10.58
CA GLU A 98 -6.60 0.83 12.00
C GLU A 98 -7.37 -0.12 12.94
N ARG A 99 -8.50 -0.68 12.49
CA ARG A 99 -9.33 -1.60 13.27
C ARG A 99 -8.89 -3.07 13.18
N LEU A 100 -7.98 -3.42 12.28
CA LEU A 100 -7.49 -4.79 12.18
C LEU A 100 -6.82 -5.21 13.49
N ASP A 101 -7.37 -6.25 14.11
CA ASP A 101 -6.68 -6.94 15.19
C ASP A 101 -5.68 -7.91 14.59
N VAL A 102 -4.42 -7.77 14.97
CA VAL A 102 -3.28 -8.51 14.40
C VAL A 102 -2.48 -9.13 15.52
N VAL A 103 -1.71 -10.17 15.21
CA VAL A 103 -0.80 -10.76 16.19
C VAL A 103 0.25 -9.72 16.63
N PRO A 104 0.77 -9.78 17.87
CA PRO A 104 1.75 -8.81 18.38
C PRO A 104 2.93 -8.56 17.43
N GLU A 105 3.41 -9.61 16.76
CA GLU A 105 4.53 -9.60 15.83
C GLU A 105 4.25 -8.78 14.56
N ALA A 106 2.97 -8.63 14.16
CA ALA A 106 2.56 -7.90 12.97
C ALA A 106 2.14 -6.45 13.24
N LYS A 107 2.17 -6.00 14.50
CA LYS A 107 1.84 -4.60 14.85
C LYS A 107 2.74 -3.59 14.14
N GLY A 108 4.02 -3.90 13.96
CA GLY A 108 4.96 -3.05 13.22
C GLY A 108 4.56 -2.91 11.75
N TYR A 109 4.25 -4.02 11.09
CA TYR A 109 3.83 -4.06 9.68
C TYR A 109 2.52 -3.29 9.46
N LYS A 110 1.59 -3.33 10.43
CA LYS A 110 0.37 -2.53 10.38
C LYS A 110 0.66 -1.03 10.39
N GLN A 111 1.65 -0.58 11.18
CA GLN A 111 2.08 0.82 11.18
C GLN A 111 2.76 1.23 9.88
N GLU A 112 3.54 0.33 9.28
CA GLU A 112 4.13 0.54 7.94
C GLU A 112 3.04 0.66 6.87
N LEU A 113 2.00 -0.18 6.93
CA LEU A 113 0.89 -0.14 5.99
C LEU A 113 0.13 1.18 6.08
N LEU A 114 -0.17 1.65 7.29
CA LEU A 114 -0.80 2.96 7.49
C LEU A 114 0.05 4.10 6.92
N LYS A 115 1.38 4.04 7.06
CA LYS A 115 2.29 5.02 6.45
C LYS A 115 2.29 4.93 4.91
N SER A 116 2.23 3.73 4.36
CA SER A 116 2.14 3.49 2.91
C SER A 116 0.86 4.12 2.35
N ILE A 117 -0.29 3.84 2.98
CA ILE A 117 -1.60 4.42 2.62
C ILE A 117 -1.59 5.96 2.73
N ASP A 118 -0.99 6.51 3.78
CA ASP A 118 -0.81 7.98 3.91
C ASP A 118 0.06 8.55 2.79
N GLY A 119 1.09 7.82 2.37
CA GLY A 119 1.97 8.15 1.26
C GLY A 119 1.25 8.15 -0.09
N GLU A 120 0.55 7.07 -0.41
CA GLU A 120 -0.25 6.91 -1.63
C GLU A 120 -1.32 8.01 -1.73
N TYR A 121 -2.06 8.29 -0.65
CA TYR A 121 -3.02 9.39 -0.62
C TYR A 121 -2.36 10.74 -0.93
N LYS A 122 -1.21 11.03 -0.31
CA LYS A 122 -0.48 12.27 -0.55
C LYS A 122 -0.03 12.38 -2.00
N GLN A 123 0.49 11.31 -2.58
CA GLN A 123 0.94 11.27 -3.97
C GLN A 123 -0.22 11.46 -4.95
N ASN A 124 -1.32 10.71 -4.79
CA ASN A 124 -2.52 10.85 -5.62
C ASN A 124 -3.14 12.23 -5.50
N LYS A 125 -3.32 12.76 -4.28
CA LYS A 125 -3.83 14.11 -4.03
C LYS A 125 -2.99 15.18 -4.74
N LEU A 126 -1.68 15.14 -4.55
CA LEU A 126 -0.79 16.12 -5.18
C LEU A 126 -0.83 16.02 -6.70
N THR A 127 -0.93 14.81 -7.25
CA THR A 127 -1.01 14.59 -8.70
C THR A 127 -2.31 15.16 -9.28
N ILE A 128 -3.46 14.92 -8.63
CA ILE A 128 -4.74 15.55 -9.01
C ILE A 128 -4.63 17.08 -8.98
N LEU A 129 -4.07 17.64 -7.90
CA LEU A 129 -3.83 19.08 -7.82
C LEU A 129 -2.86 19.57 -8.89
N GLY A 130 -1.85 18.79 -9.27
CA GLY A 130 -0.93 19.12 -10.36
C GLY A 130 -1.66 19.36 -11.68
N TYR A 131 -2.76 18.64 -11.91
CA TYR A 131 -3.63 18.87 -13.06
C TYR A 131 -4.58 20.04 -12.89
N LEU A 132 -5.27 20.11 -11.75
CA LEU A 132 -6.44 20.99 -11.59
C LEU A 132 -6.12 22.32 -10.93
N ASN A 133 -5.11 22.36 -10.07
CA ASN A 133 -4.67 23.53 -9.33
C ASN A 133 -3.16 23.48 -9.05
N PRO A 134 -2.32 23.75 -10.07
CA PRO A 134 -0.86 23.59 -9.95
C PRO A 134 -0.23 24.51 -8.90
N ASN A 135 -0.86 25.65 -8.60
CA ASN A 135 -0.44 26.56 -7.53
C ASN A 135 -0.50 25.88 -6.16
N ASP A 136 -1.60 25.19 -5.85
CA ASP A 136 -1.74 24.52 -4.57
C ASP A 136 -0.93 23.22 -4.49
N ALA A 137 -0.73 22.53 -5.62
CA ALA A 137 0.24 21.44 -5.71
C ALA A 137 1.65 21.93 -5.38
N LEU A 138 2.06 23.09 -5.91
CA LEU A 138 3.39 23.67 -5.67
C LEU A 138 3.63 23.99 -4.19
N LYS A 139 2.64 24.58 -3.52
CA LYS A 139 2.73 24.93 -2.08
C LYS A 139 2.90 23.70 -1.19
N GLN A 140 2.24 22.59 -1.54
CA GLN A 140 2.17 21.38 -0.71
C GLN A 140 3.24 20.33 -1.04
N SER A 141 3.89 20.43 -2.21
CA SER A 141 4.83 19.41 -2.69
C SER A 141 6.28 19.68 -2.29
N PRO A 142 7.12 18.63 -2.24
CA PRO A 142 8.57 18.76 -2.04
C PRO A 142 9.22 19.67 -3.09
N LYS A 143 10.14 20.53 -2.66
CA LYS A 143 10.80 21.53 -3.53
C LYS A 143 11.48 20.92 -4.76
N MET A 144 12.03 19.71 -4.65
CA MET A 144 12.69 19.02 -5.76
C MET A 144 11.74 18.66 -6.91
N CYS A 145 10.43 18.50 -6.63
CA CYS A 145 9.43 18.18 -7.65
C CYS A 145 8.85 19.42 -8.35
N HIS A 146 9.16 20.63 -7.84
CA HIS A 146 8.60 21.87 -8.36
C HIS A 146 8.94 22.13 -9.83
N GLN A 147 10.08 21.61 -10.31
CA GLN A 147 10.53 21.80 -11.69
C GLN A 147 9.55 21.26 -12.75
N TYR A 148 8.67 20.32 -12.39
CA TYR A 148 7.71 19.72 -13.31
C TYR A 148 6.41 20.52 -13.41
N ILE A 149 5.99 21.19 -12.33
CA ILE A 149 4.71 21.93 -12.27
C ILE A 149 4.86 23.44 -12.42
N LYS A 150 6.02 24.03 -12.08
CA LYS A 150 6.27 25.47 -12.26
C LYS A 150 6.01 25.97 -13.69
N PRO A 151 6.40 25.25 -14.77
CA PRO A 151 6.11 25.71 -16.13
C PRO A 151 4.62 25.91 -16.41
N LEU A 152 3.74 25.10 -15.79
CA LEU A 152 2.28 25.20 -15.95
C LEU A 152 1.70 26.52 -15.42
N LEU A 153 2.45 27.23 -14.58
CA LEU A 153 2.07 28.53 -13.99
C LEU A 153 2.65 29.72 -14.75
N GLN A 154 3.44 29.47 -15.81
CA GLN A 154 4.11 30.50 -16.57
C GLN A 154 3.37 30.75 -17.88
N ASN A 155 3.84 30.14 -18.97
CA ASN A 155 3.27 30.26 -20.30
C ASN A 155 3.52 28.98 -21.09
N GLU A 156 2.87 28.87 -22.24
CA GLU A 156 2.95 27.68 -23.09
C GLU A 156 4.38 27.33 -23.53
N ALA A 157 5.20 28.33 -23.86
CA ALA A 157 6.58 28.09 -24.27
C ALA A 157 7.38 27.39 -23.16
N ALA A 158 7.23 27.83 -21.90
CA ALA A 158 7.89 27.18 -20.77
C ALA A 158 7.45 25.70 -20.60
N VAL A 159 6.16 25.42 -20.79
CA VAL A 159 5.61 24.06 -20.74
C VAL A 159 6.21 23.19 -21.84
N GLN A 160 6.23 23.69 -23.08
CA GLN A 160 6.78 22.96 -24.24
C GLN A 160 8.29 22.72 -24.10
N THR A 161 9.05 23.70 -23.60
CA THR A 161 10.48 23.54 -23.31
C THR A 161 10.72 22.45 -22.27
N LYS A 162 9.98 22.46 -21.15
CA LYS A 162 10.15 21.43 -20.13
C LYS A 162 9.71 20.06 -20.62
N TRP A 163 8.64 19.98 -21.41
CA TRP A 163 8.18 18.71 -21.99
C TRP A 163 9.24 18.10 -22.90
N LYS A 164 9.83 18.91 -23.79
CA LYS A 164 10.94 18.45 -24.65
C LYS A 164 12.12 17.95 -23.81
N GLN A 165 12.50 18.69 -22.77
CA GLN A 165 13.62 18.31 -21.90
C GLN A 165 13.40 16.93 -21.24
N ILE A 166 12.22 16.68 -20.66
CA ILE A 166 11.95 15.39 -20.00
C ILE A 166 11.89 14.22 -21.00
N VAL A 167 11.45 14.48 -22.24
CA VAL A 167 11.47 13.49 -23.32
C VAL A 167 12.90 13.17 -23.75
N GLU A 168 13.74 14.19 -23.90
CA GLU A 168 15.16 14.03 -24.24
C GLU A 168 15.91 13.23 -23.15
N GLU A 169 15.64 13.51 -21.88
CA GLU A 169 16.16 12.73 -20.75
C GLU A 169 15.72 11.26 -20.81
N ARG A 170 14.43 10.99 -21.11
CA ARG A 170 13.89 9.63 -21.24
C ARG A 170 14.42 8.90 -22.48
N ALA A 171 14.70 9.61 -23.56
CA ALA A 171 15.16 9.03 -24.82
C ALA A 171 16.55 8.37 -24.70
N VAL A 172 17.34 8.71 -23.67
CA VAL A 172 18.64 8.09 -23.38
C VAL A 172 18.51 6.59 -23.13
N SER A 173 17.44 6.16 -22.47
CA SER A 173 17.19 4.75 -22.11
C SER A 173 15.98 4.13 -22.80
N ASN A 174 15.18 4.94 -23.52
CA ASN A 174 14.00 4.49 -24.26
C ASN A 174 13.94 5.13 -25.65
N SER A 175 14.37 4.38 -26.66
CA SER A 175 14.41 4.83 -28.06
C SER A 175 13.04 5.22 -28.64
N TYR A 176 11.93 4.78 -28.05
CA TYR A 176 10.58 5.11 -28.48
C TYR A 176 10.06 6.45 -27.91
N ALA A 177 10.75 7.05 -26.92
CA ALA A 177 10.29 8.27 -26.27
C ALA A 177 10.16 9.45 -27.27
N MET A 178 11.11 9.58 -28.20
CA MET A 178 11.11 10.68 -29.18
C MET A 178 10.02 10.51 -30.25
N SER A 179 9.80 9.29 -30.76
CA SER A 179 8.74 9.05 -31.75
C SER A 179 7.36 9.33 -31.16
N ARG A 180 7.09 8.83 -29.95
CA ARG A 180 5.84 9.11 -29.23
C ARG A 180 5.63 10.61 -29.03
N TYR A 181 6.66 11.33 -28.60
CA TYR A 181 6.59 12.78 -28.42
C TYR A 181 6.25 13.52 -29.71
N LEU A 182 6.83 13.13 -30.86
CA LEU A 182 6.52 13.75 -32.15
C LEU A 182 5.05 13.54 -32.54
N ASP A 183 4.51 12.33 -32.34
CA ASP A 183 3.12 12.01 -32.62
C ASP A 183 2.16 12.80 -31.71
N GLU A 184 2.44 12.82 -30.40
CA GLU A 184 1.65 13.57 -29.42
C GLU A 184 1.71 15.08 -29.67
N LYS A 185 2.88 15.60 -30.04
CA LYS A 185 3.08 17.02 -30.38
C LYS A 185 2.33 17.43 -31.65
N ALA A 186 2.25 16.54 -32.64
CA ALA A 186 1.48 16.79 -33.85
C ALA A 186 -0.05 16.76 -33.61
N SER A 187 -0.49 16.00 -32.60
CA SER A 187 -1.92 15.83 -32.27
C SER A 187 -2.45 16.91 -31.32
N ASN A 188 -1.94 17.00 -30.09
CA ASN A 188 -2.41 17.97 -29.10
C ASN A 188 -1.29 18.31 -28.09
N PRO A 189 -0.37 19.20 -28.48
CA PRO A 189 0.85 19.44 -27.71
C PRO A 189 0.57 20.03 -26.32
N ALA A 190 -0.50 20.80 -26.15
CA ALA A 190 -0.84 21.40 -24.86
C ALA A 190 -1.28 20.34 -23.84
N LYS A 191 -2.19 19.43 -24.23
CA LYS A 191 -2.70 18.40 -23.32
C LYS A 191 -1.67 17.31 -23.05
N TYR A 192 -0.94 16.86 -24.07
CA TYR A 192 0.10 15.85 -23.86
C TYR A 192 1.28 16.38 -23.04
N ALA A 193 1.71 17.63 -23.24
CA ALA A 193 2.70 18.23 -22.36
C ALA A 193 2.24 18.24 -20.89
N LYS A 194 0.97 18.58 -20.63
CA LYS A 194 0.42 18.56 -19.28
C LYS A 194 0.41 17.15 -18.68
N ILE A 195 0.00 16.14 -19.46
CA ILE A 195 0.05 14.73 -19.06
C ILE A 195 1.47 14.34 -18.69
N ASP A 196 2.44 14.65 -19.55
CA ASP A 196 3.82 14.24 -19.34
C ASP A 196 4.48 14.94 -18.15
N LEU A 197 4.27 16.24 -18.00
CA LEU A 197 4.79 17.00 -16.87
C LEU A 197 4.16 16.54 -15.55
N VAL A 198 2.86 16.25 -15.51
CA VAL A 198 2.16 15.94 -14.27
C VAL A 198 2.19 14.44 -13.94
N THR A 199 1.80 13.53 -14.84
CA THR A 199 1.84 12.08 -14.58
C THR A 199 3.28 11.61 -14.42
N PHE A 200 4.11 11.79 -15.45
CA PHE A 200 5.42 11.13 -15.49
C PHE A 200 6.55 11.95 -14.87
N GLY A 201 6.41 13.28 -14.80
CA GLY A 201 7.35 14.14 -14.10
C GLY A 201 7.00 14.28 -12.63
N PHE A 202 6.01 15.10 -12.35
CA PHE A 202 5.63 15.49 -10.99
C PHE A 202 5.12 14.32 -10.14
N GLY A 203 4.20 13.52 -10.67
CA GLY A 203 3.60 12.37 -9.99
C GLY A 203 4.65 11.34 -9.58
N ASN A 204 5.54 10.97 -10.51
CA ASN A 204 6.67 10.09 -10.23
C ASN A 204 7.64 10.69 -9.20
N CYS A 205 8.00 11.97 -9.33
CA CYS A 205 8.88 12.61 -8.35
C CYS A 205 8.25 12.60 -6.96
N VAL A 206 6.95 12.91 -6.82
CA VAL A 206 6.25 12.86 -5.53
C VAL A 206 6.20 11.42 -5.01
N ASN A 207 5.96 10.45 -5.88
CA ASN A 207 5.95 9.03 -5.54
C ASN A 207 7.28 8.57 -4.91
N GLU A 208 8.41 9.03 -5.45
CA GLU A 208 9.74 8.73 -4.88
C GLU A 208 9.97 9.34 -3.49
N GLN A 209 9.17 10.34 -3.09
CA GLN A 209 9.30 11.01 -1.78
C GLN A 209 8.36 10.44 -0.71
N VAL A 210 7.45 9.53 -1.06
CA VAL A 210 6.55 8.89 -0.09
C VAL A 210 7.11 7.54 0.36
N TYR A 211 6.61 7.06 1.50
CA TYR A 211 7.06 5.78 2.04
C TYR A 211 6.55 4.63 1.17
N HIS A 212 7.47 3.77 0.75
CA HIS A 212 7.20 2.48 0.12
C HIS A 212 7.86 1.39 0.95
N ALA A 213 7.15 0.30 1.21
CA ALA A 213 7.76 -0.85 1.83
C ALA A 213 8.69 -1.56 0.84
N ASP A 214 9.85 -1.98 1.32
CA ASP A 214 10.78 -2.75 0.50
C ASP A 214 10.25 -4.18 0.31
N SER A 215 10.05 -4.58 -0.94
CA SER A 215 9.45 -5.88 -1.27
C SER A 215 10.26 -7.09 -0.77
N GLU A 216 11.60 -7.01 -0.77
CA GLU A 216 12.44 -8.08 -0.24
C GLU A 216 12.33 -8.16 1.29
N VAL A 217 12.25 -7.01 1.95
CA VAL A 217 12.04 -6.93 3.40
C VAL A 217 10.66 -7.47 3.78
N VAL A 218 9.61 -7.14 3.04
CA VAL A 218 8.25 -7.68 3.24
C VAL A 218 8.26 -9.21 3.10
N PHE A 219 8.90 -9.74 2.05
CA PHE A 219 9.04 -11.19 1.86
C PHE A 219 9.75 -11.85 3.05
N LYS A 220 10.88 -11.29 3.50
CA LYS A 220 11.62 -11.79 4.69
C LYS A 220 10.75 -11.72 5.96
N ASN A 221 9.96 -10.66 6.12
CA ASN A 221 9.03 -10.49 7.24
C ASN A 221 7.91 -11.53 7.24
N GLN A 222 7.37 -11.90 6.06
CA GLN A 222 6.39 -12.97 5.93
C GLN A 222 6.97 -14.32 6.37
N GLN A 223 8.19 -14.65 5.94
CA GLN A 223 8.88 -15.87 6.38
C GLN A 223 9.12 -15.89 7.90
N LYS A 224 9.51 -14.74 8.47
CA LYS A 224 9.67 -14.57 9.92
C LYS A 224 8.35 -14.76 10.66
N LEU A 225 7.26 -14.22 10.14
CA LEU A 225 5.92 -14.37 10.71
C LEU A 225 5.49 -15.84 10.70
N ASN A 226 5.61 -16.54 9.56
CA ASN A 226 5.33 -17.97 9.43
C ASN A 226 6.08 -18.79 10.48
N LYS A 227 7.39 -18.56 10.61
CA LYS A 227 8.24 -19.24 11.60
C LYS A 227 7.81 -18.96 13.04
N THR A 228 7.35 -17.74 13.33
CA THR A 228 6.95 -17.37 14.69
C THR A 228 5.60 -17.96 15.07
N LEU A 229 4.63 -17.91 14.15
CA LEU A 229 3.27 -18.39 14.40
C LEU A 229 3.17 -19.92 14.44
N PHE A 230 3.90 -20.60 13.55
CA PHE A 230 3.71 -22.03 13.31
C PHE A 230 4.95 -22.88 13.63
N GLY A 231 6.13 -22.27 13.73
CA GLY A 231 7.36 -23.00 14.02
C GLY A 231 7.62 -24.14 13.04
N LYS A 232 7.85 -25.35 13.57
CA LYS A 232 8.11 -26.56 12.76
C LYS A 232 6.87 -27.14 12.09
N SER A 233 5.66 -26.68 12.44
CA SER A 233 4.42 -27.19 11.87
C SER A 233 4.09 -26.53 10.52
N PHE A 234 4.77 -25.44 10.17
CA PHE A 234 4.58 -24.77 8.88
C PHE A 234 4.92 -25.71 7.73
N LYS A 235 3.98 -25.86 6.80
CA LYS A 235 4.13 -26.60 5.55
C LYS A 235 3.66 -25.72 4.40
N GLN A 236 4.44 -25.71 3.33
CA GLN A 236 4.11 -25.09 2.07
C GLN A 236 4.27 -26.16 0.99
N MET A 237 3.22 -26.35 0.20
CA MET A 237 3.20 -27.26 -0.95
C MET A 237 2.84 -26.43 -2.17
N CYS A 238 3.76 -26.28 -3.10
CA CYS A 238 3.51 -25.54 -4.33
C CYS A 238 3.38 -26.53 -5.49
N ASP A 239 2.47 -26.24 -6.40
CA ASP A 239 2.40 -26.94 -7.68
C ASP A 239 3.67 -26.57 -8.47
N GLU A 240 4.38 -27.57 -8.99
CA GLU A 240 5.48 -27.30 -9.93
C GLU A 240 4.90 -26.65 -11.20
N PRO A 241 5.53 -25.58 -11.72
CA PRO A 241 5.08 -24.92 -12.95
C PRO A 241 5.20 -25.80 -14.20
#